data_AF-A0A149ZX35-F1
#
_entry.id   AF-A0A149ZX35-F1
#
_cell.length_a   1.000
_cell.length_b   1.000
_cell.length_c   1.000
_cell.angle_alpha   90.00
_cell.angle_beta   90.00
_cell.angle_gamma   90.00
#
_symmetry.space_group_name_H-M   'P 1'
#
loop_
_entity.id
_entity.type
_entity.pdbx_description
1 polymer ?
#
loop_
_entity_poly.entity_id
_entity_poly.type
_entity_poly.pdbx_seq_one_letter_code
_entity_poly.pdbx_strand_id
1 'polypeptide(L)'
;MDIHERDMLAFARTWQPYGGNDDQILPEFGVTAATFYQRVLALLSRPLTHGVEATECQGMRAFCVEKLREYGYPAAPQRASRPVRRNGVTTRTV
;
A
#
# COMPACT_ATOMS: atom_id res chain seq x y z
N MET A 1 13.95 16.17 -1.95
CA MET A 1 13.37 14.91 -1.42
C MET A 1 14.12 14.59 -0.14
N ASP A 2 13.41 14.53 0.98
CA ASP A 2 13.98 14.22 2.30
C ASP A 2 14.37 12.73 2.41
N ILE A 3 15.19 12.35 3.40
CA ILE A 3 15.56 10.95 3.66
C ILE A 3 14.32 10.08 3.93
N HIS A 4 13.38 10.60 4.72
CA HIS A 4 12.14 9.90 5.03
C HIS A 4 11.28 9.65 3.78
N GLU A 5 11.23 10.63 2.86
CA GLU A 5 10.51 10.49 1.58
C GLU A 5 11.18 9.45 0.66
N ARG A 6 12.52 9.37 0.65
CA ARG A 6 13.26 8.34 -0.10
C ARG A 6 12.98 6.96 0.46
N ASP A 7 12.94 6.82 1.78
CA ASP A 7 12.70 5.54 2.45
C ASP A 7 11.28 5.03 2.17
N MET A 8 10.28 5.91 2.17
CA MET A 8 8.91 5.56 1.75
C MET A 8 8.85 5.02 0.33
N LEU A 9 9.57 5.67 -0.62
CA LEU A 9 9.62 5.22 -2.00
C LEU A 9 10.36 3.90 -2.17
N ALA A 10 11.48 3.73 -1.46
CA ALA A 10 12.25 2.49 -1.47
C ALA A 10 11.42 1.33 -0.93
N PHE A 11 10.72 1.53 0.19
CA PHE A 11 9.81 0.55 0.76
C PHE A 11 8.69 0.16 -0.22
N ALA A 12 7.99 1.15 -0.80
CA ALA A 12 6.95 0.89 -1.77
C ALA A 12 7.48 0.11 -2.99
N ARG A 13 8.66 0.46 -3.50
CA ARG A 13 9.32 -0.20 -4.63
C ARG A 13 9.68 -1.65 -4.32
N THR A 14 10.26 -1.91 -3.15
CA THR A 14 10.65 -3.26 -2.74
C THR A 14 9.45 -4.19 -2.57
N TRP A 15 8.33 -3.68 -2.05
CA TRP A 15 7.19 -4.51 -1.70
C TRP A 15 6.08 -4.56 -2.77
N GLN A 16 6.09 -3.67 -3.77
CA GLN A 16 5.10 -3.65 -4.85
C GLN A 16 4.95 -4.99 -5.58
N PRO A 17 6.03 -5.72 -5.94
CA PRO A 17 5.91 -7.03 -6.61
C PRO A 17 5.22 -8.11 -5.77
N TYR A 18 5.18 -7.94 -4.45
CA TYR A 18 4.61 -8.89 -3.49
C TYR A 18 3.21 -8.49 -3.01
N GLY A 19 2.66 -7.39 -3.54
CA GLY A 19 1.35 -6.88 -3.13
C GLY A 19 1.38 -5.96 -1.90
N GLY A 20 2.55 -5.46 -1.49
CA GLY A 20 2.72 -4.55 -0.36
C GLY A 20 3.15 -5.22 0.94
N ASN A 21 3.34 -4.42 1.98
CA ASN A 21 3.71 -4.87 3.33
C ASN A 21 3.09 -3.95 4.38
N ASP A 22 1.77 -3.94 4.41
CA ASP A 22 0.99 -2.92 5.10
C ASP A 22 1.14 -2.94 6.62
N ASP A 23 1.35 -4.14 7.19
CA ASP A 23 1.54 -4.35 8.62
C ASP A 23 2.85 -3.73 9.13
N GLN A 24 3.85 -3.52 8.26
CA GLN A 24 5.12 -2.87 8.61
C GLN A 24 5.10 -1.35 8.43
N ILE A 25 4.09 -0.80 7.77
CA ILE A 25 4.02 0.66 7.51
C ILE A 25 3.92 1.45 8.82
N LEU A 26 3.05 1.03 9.74
CA LEU A 26 2.85 1.75 11.00
C LEU A 26 4.09 1.67 11.92
N PRO A 27 4.71 0.48 12.13
CA PRO A 27 5.96 0.38 12.88
C PRO A 27 7.13 1.17 12.29
N GLU A 28 7.30 1.17 10.96
CA GLU A 28 8.46 1.80 10.32
C GLU A 28 8.31 3.30 10.11
N PHE A 29 7.12 3.76 9.71
CA PHE A 29 6.88 5.14 9.27
C PHE A 29 5.98 5.95 10.22
N GLY A 30 5.37 5.31 11.23
CA GLY A 30 4.49 5.98 12.19
C GLY A 30 3.20 6.54 11.59
N VAL A 31 2.81 6.08 10.40
CA VAL A 31 1.60 6.51 9.68
C VAL A 31 0.71 5.32 9.32
N THR A 32 -0.56 5.58 9.04
CA THR A 32 -1.46 4.52 8.54
C THR A 32 -1.08 4.12 7.11
N ALA A 33 -1.43 2.89 6.70
CA ALA A 33 -1.24 2.42 5.32
C ALA A 33 -1.86 3.37 4.28
N ALA A 34 -3.08 3.86 4.53
CA ALA A 34 -3.73 4.82 3.64
C ALA A 34 -2.92 6.13 3.52
N THR A 35 -2.46 6.70 4.64
CA THR A 35 -1.62 7.91 4.64
C THR A 35 -0.29 7.67 3.93
N PHE A 36 0.32 6.49 4.11
CA PHE A 36 1.55 6.11 3.43
C PHE A 36 1.37 6.10 1.92
N TYR A 37 0.37 5.39 1.40
CA TYR A 37 0.13 5.30 -0.05
C TYR A 37 -0.23 6.65 -0.69
N GLN A 38 -0.94 7.53 0.03
CA GLN A 38 -1.17 8.90 -0.42
C GLN A 38 0.12 9.70 -0.55
N ARG A 39 1.01 9.59 0.45
CA ARG A 39 2.30 10.29 0.44
C ARG A 39 3.17 9.78 -0.71
N VAL A 40 3.25 8.46 -0.92
CA VAL A 40 3.99 7.87 -2.04
C VAL A 40 3.44 8.35 -3.38
N LEU A 41 2.10 8.40 -3.55
CA LEU A 41 1.48 8.90 -4.77
C LEU A 41 1.82 10.38 -5.01
N ALA A 42 1.77 11.21 -3.96
CA ALA A 42 2.17 12.61 -4.04
C ALA A 42 3.67 12.75 -4.40
N LEU A 43 4.55 11.91 -3.84
CA LEU A 43 5.97 11.90 -4.20
C LEU A 43 6.20 11.55 -5.67
N LEU A 44 5.46 10.56 -6.18
CA LEU A 44 5.52 10.17 -7.58
C LEU A 44 5.00 11.24 -8.53
N SER A 45 4.14 12.16 -8.09
CA SER A 45 3.67 13.28 -8.92
C SER A 45 4.70 14.42 -9.08
N ARG A 46 5.79 14.43 -8.28
CA ARG A 46 6.78 15.51 -8.32
C ARG A 46 7.74 15.32 -9.51
N PRO A 47 8.14 16.39 -10.23
CA PRO A 47 9.09 16.27 -11.34
C PRO A 47 10.43 15.64 -10.90
N LEU A 48 10.88 15.95 -9.67
CA LEU A 48 12.17 15.52 -9.11
C LEU A 48 12.39 14.00 -8.95
N THR A 49 11.41 13.13 -9.24
CA THR A 49 11.62 11.67 -9.33
C THR A 49 12.34 11.22 -10.62
N HIS A 50 12.89 12.14 -11.42
CA HIS A 50 13.61 11.92 -12.70
C HIS A 50 14.72 10.83 -12.74
N GLY A 51 15.07 10.18 -11.63
CA GLY A 51 15.97 9.02 -11.59
C GLY A 51 15.27 7.65 -11.58
N VAL A 52 13.95 7.60 -11.50
CA VAL A 52 13.14 6.38 -11.60
C VAL A 52 12.57 6.30 -13.01
N GLU A 53 12.75 5.14 -13.66
CA GLU A 53 12.23 4.87 -15.00
C GLU A 53 10.72 5.20 -15.06
N ALA A 54 10.29 5.85 -16.15
CA ALA A 54 8.92 6.35 -16.26
C ALA A 54 7.89 5.22 -16.17
N THR A 55 8.26 4.04 -16.67
CA THR A 55 7.49 2.80 -16.62
C THR A 55 7.32 2.27 -15.19
N GLU A 56 8.41 2.27 -14.42
CA GLU A 56 8.42 1.87 -13.01
C GLU A 56 7.59 2.82 -12.15
N CYS A 57 7.69 4.13 -12.40
CA CYS A 57 6.83 5.12 -11.75
C CYS A 57 5.34 4.87 -12.04
N GLN A 58 4.99 4.49 -13.27
CA GLN A 58 3.59 4.23 -13.64
C GLN A 58 3.05 2.97 -12.96
N GLY A 59 3.83 1.88 -12.91
CA GLY A 59 3.46 0.66 -12.17
C GLY A 59 3.24 0.93 -10.68
N MET A 60 4.14 1.68 -10.06
CA MET A 60 4.02 2.01 -8.64
C MET A 60 2.82 2.94 -8.35
N ARG A 61 2.51 3.88 -9.25
CA ARG A 61 1.30 4.71 -9.14
C ARG A 61 0.03 3.87 -9.20
N ALA A 62 -0.06 2.93 -10.15
CA ALA A 62 -1.21 2.04 -10.29
C ALA A 62 -1.43 1.20 -9.03
N PHE A 63 -0.34 0.63 -8.49
CA PHE A 63 -0.37 -0.12 -7.24
C PHE A 63 -0.85 0.72 -6.05
N CYS A 64 -0.32 1.95 -5.87
CA CYS A 64 -0.76 2.82 -4.79
C CYS A 64 -2.26 3.17 -4.88
N VAL A 65 -2.78 3.38 -6.10
CA VAL A 65 -4.20 3.65 -6.32
C VAL A 65 -5.06 2.43 -5.97
N GLU A 66 -4.62 1.22 -6.32
CA GLU A 66 -5.31 -0.02 -5.95
C GLU A 66 -5.39 -0.19 -4.43
N LYS A 67 -4.26 0.00 -3.74
CA LYS A 67 -4.20 -0.05 -2.28
C LYS A 67 -5.10 0.97 -1.61
N LEU A 68 -5.16 2.19 -2.12
CA LEU A 68 -6.06 3.21 -1.58
C LEU A 68 -7.54 2.87 -1.76
N ARG A 69 -7.90 2.09 -2.79
CA ARG A 69 -9.27 1.57 -2.96
C ARG A 69 -9.57 0.47 -1.95
N GLU A 70 -8.62 -0.40 -1.66
CA GLU A 70 -8.73 -1.43 -0.60
C GLU A 70 -8.95 -0.77 0.78
N TYR A 71 -8.19 0.29 1.07
CA TYR A 71 -8.35 1.10 2.28
C TYR A 71 -9.53 2.10 2.26
N GLY A 72 -10.43 1.99 1.28
CA GLY A 72 -11.70 2.72 1.27
C GLY A 72 -11.55 4.25 1.32
N TYR A 73 -10.48 4.79 0.73
CA TYR A 73 -10.30 6.24 0.72
C TYR A 73 -11.24 6.91 -0.31
N PRO A 74 -11.97 8.01 0.07
CA PRO A 74 -11.86 8.76 1.32
C PRO A 74 -12.96 8.43 2.36
N ALA A 75 -12.54 8.34 3.62
CA ALA A 75 -13.31 8.44 4.88
C ALA A 75 -13.93 7.16 5.49
N ALA A 76 -13.15 6.46 6.32
CA ALA A 76 -13.50 6.07 7.70
C ALA A 76 -12.29 5.35 8.36
N PRO A 77 -12.10 5.42 9.69
CA PRO A 77 -11.07 4.64 10.37
C PRO A 77 -11.38 3.14 10.19
N GLN A 78 -10.66 2.48 9.30
CA GLN A 78 -10.83 1.07 9.04
C GLN A 78 -10.33 0.26 10.23
N ARG A 79 -11.25 -0.08 11.12
CA ARG A 79 -11.08 -1.14 12.11
C ARG A 79 -10.99 -2.45 11.33
N ALA A 80 -9.77 -2.98 11.25
CA ALA A 80 -9.39 -4.35 10.88
C ALA A 80 -10.47 -5.18 10.19
N SER A 81 -10.46 -5.22 8.86
CA SER A 81 -11.17 -6.26 8.09
C SER A 81 -10.16 -7.25 7.55
N ARG A 82 -9.66 -8.11 8.44
CA ARG A 82 -8.99 -9.35 8.03
C ARG A 82 -10.11 -10.33 7.61
N PRO A 83 -10.16 -10.86 6.38
CA PRO A 83 -11.16 -11.86 6.06
C PRO A 83 -10.85 -13.12 6.87
N VAL A 84 -11.70 -13.42 7.85
CA VAL A 84 -11.68 -14.71 8.55
C VAL A 84 -12.06 -15.78 7.53
N ARG A 85 -11.13 -16.67 7.19
CA ARG A 85 -11.49 -17.90 6.47
C ARG A 85 -12.32 -18.75 7.42
N ARG A 86 -13.64 -18.79 7.19
CA ARG A 86 -14.57 -19.65 7.92
C ARG A 86 -14.54 -21.04 7.28
N ASN A 87 -13.98 -22.01 8.00
CA ASN A 87 -14.10 -23.44 7.68
C ASN A 87 -15.57 -23.85 7.62
N GLY A 88 -15.97 -24.48 6.52
CA GLY A 88 -17.23 -25.21 6.41
C GLY A 88 -16.96 -26.72 6.44
N VAL A 89 -17.02 -27.33 7.62
CA VAL A 89 -17.29 -28.76 7.76
C VAL A 89 -18.74 -28.98 7.33
N THR A 90 -18.99 -29.84 6.34
CA THR A 90 -20.33 -30.38 6.08
C THR A 90 -20.31 -31.88 6.31
N THR A 91 -20.93 -32.28 7.42
CA THR A 91 -21.36 -33.65 7.69
C THR A 91 -22.79 -33.81 7.18
N ARG A 92 -23.06 -34.82 6.33
CA ARG A 92 -24.34 -35.57 6.18
C ARG A 92 -24.17 -36.55 5.02
N THR A 93 -24.10 -37.87 5.23
CA THR A 93 -25.19 -38.83 5.53
C THR A 93 -26.30 -38.84 4.48
N VAL A 94 -26.27 -39.86 3.62
CA VAL A 94 -27.33 -40.89 3.47
C VAL A 94 -26.68 -42.17 2.97
#